data_AF-A0A382KCW3-F1
#
_entry.id   AF-A0A382KCW3-F1
#
_cell.length_a   1.000
_cell.length_b   1.000
_cell.length_c   1.000
_cell.angle_alpha   90.00
_cell.angle_beta   90.00
_cell.angle_gamma   90.00
#
_symmetry.space_group_name_H-M   'P 1'
#
loop_
_entity.id
_entity.type
_entity.pdbx_description
1 polymer ?
#
loop_
_entity_poly.entity_id
_entity_poly.type
_entity_poly.pdbx_seq_one_letter_code
_entity_poly.pdbx_strand_id
1 'polypeptide(L)'
;MLSDLQIATLEGEGYLIIDNLFSADDLWPVKEEFNLLVEHQAQALYQAGRLSDLYQDLPFERRLAEISAQVPEVVSALFSEGRFHKG
;
A
#
# COMPACT_ATOMS: atom_id res chain seq x y z
N MET A 1 16.55 16.03 -10.92
CA MET A 1 17.91 15.61 -11.34
C MET A 1 18.80 15.72 -10.12
N LEU A 2 19.66 14.73 -9.86
CA LEU A 2 20.55 14.75 -8.70
C LEU A 2 21.65 15.81 -8.89
N SER A 3 22.07 16.44 -7.79
CA SER A 3 23.27 17.29 -7.80
C SER A 3 24.54 16.45 -7.79
N ASP A 4 25.67 17.04 -8.16
CA ASP A 4 26.98 16.36 -8.13
C ASP A 4 27.31 15.83 -6.72
N LEU A 5 26.92 16.56 -5.68
CA LEU A 5 27.08 16.12 -4.29
C LEU A 5 26.22 14.88 -4.00
N GLN A 6 24.97 14.86 -4.45
CA GLN A 6 24.07 13.72 -4.28
C GLN A 6 24.56 12.48 -5.04
N ILE A 7 25.15 12.66 -6.22
CA ILE A 7 25.77 11.60 -7.01
C ILE A 7 26.98 11.03 -6.26
N ALA A 8 27.88 11.88 -5.77
CA ALA A 8 29.03 11.43 -5.01
C ALA A 8 28.63 10.67 -3.73
N THR A 9 27.59 11.12 -3.02
CA THR A 9 27.04 10.41 -1.87
C THR A 9 26.48 9.04 -2.25
N LEU A 10 25.71 8.95 -3.33
CA LEU A 10 25.16 7.68 -3.82
C LEU A 10 26.28 6.70 -4.18
N GLU A 11 27.33 7.15 -4.85
CA GLU A 11 28.47 6.33 -5.24
C GLU A 11 29.31 5.87 -4.03
N GLY A 12 29.45 6.71 -3.01
CA GLY A 12 30.22 6.40 -1.80
C GLY A 12 29.47 5.50 -0.80
N GLU A 13 28.20 5.79 -0.56
CA GLU A 13 27.38 5.11 0.47
C GLU A 13 26.53 3.96 -0.10
N GLY A 14 26.36 3.90 -1.43
CA GLY A 14 25.48 2.93 -2.10
C GLY A 14 23.99 3.24 -2.00
N TYR A 15 23.63 4.35 -1.34
CA TYR A 15 22.26 4.86 -1.25
C TYR A 15 22.25 6.38 -1.11
N LEU A 16 21.08 6.99 -1.35
CA LEU A 16 20.85 8.41 -1.16
C LEU A 16 19.48 8.61 -0.54
N ILE A 17 19.41 9.44 0.51
CA ILE A 17 18.15 9.87 1.11
C ILE A 17 17.76 11.22 0.51
N ILE A 18 16.54 11.33 -0.01
CA ILE A 18 15.96 12.59 -0.48
C ILE A 18 14.69 12.84 0.31
N ASP A 19 14.75 13.79 1.23
CA ASP A 19 13.59 14.20 2.00
C ASP A 19 12.55 14.88 1.11
N ASN A 20 11.28 14.59 1.35
CA ASN A 20 10.14 15.18 0.65
C ASN A 20 10.20 15.06 -0.88
N LEU A 21 10.77 13.96 -1.40
CA LEU A 21 10.79 13.68 -2.83
C LEU A 21 9.36 13.60 -3.42
N PHE A 22 8.43 13.07 -2.64
CA PHE A 22 7.01 13.04 -2.95
C PHE A 22 6.25 13.86 -1.92
N SER A 23 5.29 14.65 -2.40
CA SER A 23 4.24 15.23 -1.57
C SER A 23 3.18 14.19 -1.23
N ALA A 24 2.28 14.52 -0.30
CA ALA A 24 1.12 13.68 -0.01
C ALA A 24 0.22 13.49 -1.24
N ASP A 25 0.09 14.53 -2.07
CA ASP A 25 -0.73 14.52 -3.28
C ASP A 25 -0.12 13.60 -4.36
N ASP A 26 1.21 13.53 -4.46
CA ASP A 26 1.89 12.62 -5.39
C ASP A 26 1.64 11.14 -5.04
N LEU A 27 1.51 10.84 -3.73
CA LEU A 27 1.25 9.49 -3.24
C LEU A 27 -0.25 9.15 -3.14
N TRP A 28 -1.13 10.15 -3.24
CA TRP A 28 -2.57 9.96 -3.14
C TRP A 28 -3.13 8.93 -4.15
N PRO A 29 -2.74 8.93 -5.44
CA PRO A 29 -3.21 7.93 -6.39
C PRO A 29 -2.84 6.49 -5.99
N VAL A 30 -1.63 6.30 -5.45
CA VAL A 30 -1.17 4.98 -4.98
C VAL A 30 -2.00 4.54 -3.77
N LYS A 31 -2.24 5.46 -2.82
CA LYS A 31 -3.08 5.17 -1.66
C LYS A 31 -4.50 4.76 -2.07
N GLU A 32 -5.10 5.46 -3.04
CA GLU A 32 -6.45 5.15 -3.53
C GLU A 32 -6.51 3.80 -4.25
N GLU A 33 -5.50 3.44 -5.06
CA GLU A 33 -5.43 2.13 -5.69
C GLU A 33 -5.42 1.00 -4.65
N PHE A 34 -4.59 1.13 -3.62
CA PHE A 34 -4.55 0.15 -2.54
C PHE A 34 -5.86 0.14 -1.71
N ASN A 35 -6.49 1.28 -1.46
CA ASN A 35 -7.80 1.35 -0.82
C ASN A 35 -8.84 0.52 -1.58
N LEU A 36 -8.87 0.59 -2.91
CA LEU A 36 -9.79 -0.17 -3.74
C LEU A 36 -9.53 -1.68 -3.66
N LEU A 37 -8.25 -2.09 -3.67
CA LEU A 37 -7.89 -3.50 -3.51
C LEU A 37 -8.34 -4.04 -2.14
N VAL A 38 -8.11 -3.28 -1.07
CA VAL A 38 -8.53 -3.62 0.28
C VAL A 38 -10.05 -3.68 0.39
N GLU A 39 -10.79 -2.72 -0.19
CA GLU A 39 -12.25 -2.73 -0.23
C GLU A 39 -12.79 -3.97 -0.93
N HIS A 40 -12.28 -4.31 -2.12
CA HIS A 40 -12.71 -5.48 -2.87
C HIS A 40 -12.56 -6.76 -2.05
N GLN A 41 -11.39 -6.93 -1.42
CA GLN A 41 -11.11 -8.12 -0.63
C GLN A 41 -11.94 -8.17 0.66
N ALA A 42 -12.12 -7.04 1.33
CA ALA A 42 -12.97 -6.93 2.52
C ALA A 42 -14.41 -7.37 2.20
N GLN A 43 -14.96 -6.90 1.07
CA GLN A 43 -16.30 -7.25 0.63
C GLN A 43 -16.44 -8.73 0.33
N ALA A 44 -15.47 -9.31 -0.38
CA ALA A 44 -15.46 -10.74 -0.68
C ALA A 44 -15.46 -11.58 0.61
N LEU A 45 -14.64 -11.20 1.60
CA LEU A 45 -14.56 -11.90 2.89
C LEU A 45 -15.83 -11.73 3.73
N TYR A 46 -16.41 -10.53 3.75
CA TYR A 46 -17.64 -10.23 4.49
C TYR A 46 -18.84 -10.98 3.92
N GLN A 47 -18.99 -10.98 2.58
CA GLN A 47 -20.04 -11.75 1.90
C GLN A 47 -19.91 -13.26 2.13
N ALA A 48 -18.68 -13.76 2.27
CA ALA A 48 -18.40 -15.15 2.62
C ALA A 48 -18.59 -15.45 4.13
N GLY A 49 -18.96 -14.47 4.96
CA GLY A 49 -19.12 -14.61 6.41
C GLY A 49 -17.82 -14.82 7.18
N ARG A 50 -16.68 -14.50 6.56
CA ARG A 50 -15.32 -14.72 7.11
C ARG A 50 -14.77 -13.48 7.82
N LEU A 51 -15.35 -12.32 7.52
CA LEU A 51 -15.04 -11.04 8.13
C LEU A 51 -16.28 -10.54 8.86
N SER A 52 -16.13 -10.04 10.08
CA SER A 52 -17.28 -9.59 10.88
C SER A 52 -17.64 -8.12 10.67
N ASP A 53 -16.72 -7.32 10.16
CA ASP A 53 -16.90 -5.90 9.89
C ASP A 53 -16.03 -5.50 8.68
N LEU A 54 -16.50 -4.57 7.86
CA LEU A 54 -15.74 -4.03 6.74
C LEU A 54 -14.69 -3.00 7.17
N TYR A 55 -14.79 -2.49 8.40
CA TYR A 55 -13.91 -1.46 8.97
C TYR A 55 -13.85 -0.18 8.13
N GLN A 56 -14.98 0.20 7.49
CA GLN A 56 -15.05 1.36 6.59
C GLN A 56 -14.77 2.70 7.27
N ASP A 57 -14.98 2.79 8.59
CA ASP A 57 -14.70 3.99 9.37
C ASP A 57 -13.20 4.16 9.71
N LEU A 58 -12.38 3.15 9.41
CA LEU A 58 -10.94 3.21 9.67
C LEU A 58 -10.17 3.82 8.51
N PRO A 59 -9.12 4.60 8.81
CA PRO A 59 -8.25 5.14 7.77
C PRO A 59 -7.43 4.03 7.11
N PHE A 60 -6.98 4.27 5.88
CA PHE A 60 -6.19 3.35 5.05
C PHE A 60 -5.07 2.65 5.83
N GLU A 61 -4.33 3.40 6.65
CA GLU A 61 -3.15 2.94 7.37
C GLU A 61 -3.48 1.88 8.43
N ARG A 62 -4.75 1.77 8.84
CA ARG A 62 -5.22 0.83 9.87
C ARG A 62 -6.14 -0.24 9.35
N ARG A 63 -6.91 0.04 8.30
CA ARG A 63 -7.98 -0.84 7.84
C ARG A 63 -7.48 -2.23 7.45
N LEU A 64 -6.40 -2.31 6.67
CA LEU A 64 -5.80 -3.59 6.30
C LEU A 64 -5.27 -4.36 7.53
N ALA A 65 -4.72 -3.65 8.52
CA ALA A 65 -4.21 -4.29 9.73
C ALA A 65 -5.34 -4.98 10.52
N GLU A 66 -6.49 -4.32 10.71
CA GLU A 66 -7.64 -4.93 11.39
C GLU A 66 -8.21 -6.13 10.63
N ILE A 67 -8.36 -6.01 9.30
CA ILE A 67 -8.80 -7.13 8.47
C ILE A 67 -7.81 -8.30 8.60
N SER A 68 -6.51 -8.04 8.58
CA SER A 68 -5.47 -9.07 8.71
C SER A 68 -5.42 -9.71 10.10
N ALA A 69 -5.81 -8.98 11.15
CA ALA A 69 -5.89 -9.54 12.50
C ALA A 69 -6.98 -10.63 12.60
N GLN A 70 -8.07 -10.48 11.84
CA GLN A 70 -9.13 -11.48 11.75
C GLN A 70 -8.85 -12.55 10.69
N VAL A 71 -8.31 -12.16 9.54
CA VAL A 71 -8.05 -13.02 8.38
C VAL A 71 -6.60 -12.83 7.89
N PRO A 72 -5.61 -13.50 8.51
CA PRO A 72 -4.18 -13.24 8.26
C PRO A 72 -3.74 -13.40 6.80
N GLU A 73 -4.35 -14.32 6.05
CA GLU A 73 -4.03 -14.59 4.65
C GLU A 73 -4.47 -13.47 3.69
N VAL A 74 -5.28 -12.51 4.15
CA VAL A 74 -5.78 -11.40 3.33
C VAL A 74 -4.64 -10.61 2.68
N VAL A 75 -3.52 -10.46 3.40
CA VAL A 75 -2.35 -9.72 2.93
C VAL A 75 -1.74 -10.43 1.72
N SER A 76 -1.57 -11.75 1.79
CA SER A 76 -1.07 -12.52 0.66
C SER A 76 -2.04 -12.51 -0.53
N ALA A 77 -3.35 -12.54 -0.26
CA ALA A 77 -4.37 -12.54 -1.31
C ALA A 77 -4.32 -11.26 -2.15
N LEU A 78 -4.17 -10.09 -1.50
CA LEU A 78 -4.04 -8.79 -2.18
C LEU A 78 -2.89 -8.75 -3.19
N PHE A 79 -1.73 -9.33 -2.85
CA PHE A 79 -0.58 -9.35 -3.74
C PHE A 79 -0.63 -10.47 -4.79
N SER A 80 -1.44 -11.50 -4.59
CA SER A 80 -1.64 -12.57 -5.57
C SER A 80 -2.67 -12.22 -6.65
N GLU A 81 -3.68 -11.42 -6.31
CA GLU A 81 -4.71 -10.94 -7.25
C GLU A 81 -4.32 -9.63 -7.94
N GLY A 82 -3.32 -8.93 -7.40
CA GLY A 82 -2.65 -7.80 -8.02
C GLY A 82 -1.94 -8.22 -9.31
N ARG A 83 -2.70 -8.34 -10.41
CA ARG A 83 -2.16 -8.15 -11.74
C ARG A 83 -1.65 -6.72 -11.81
N PHE A 84 -0.39 -6.51 -11.47
CA PHE A 84 0.40 -5.42 -12.04
C PHE A 84 0.28 -5.60 -13.55
N HIS A 85 -0.67 -4.91 -14.17
CA HIS A 85 -0.77 -4.86 -15.62
C HIS A 85 0.53 -4.21 -16.07
N LYS A 86 1.46 -5.03 -16.58
CA LYS A 86 2.58 -4.54 -17.38
C LYS A 86 1.96 -3.67 -18.47
N GLY A 87 2.20 -2.36 -18.37
CA GLY A 87 2.11 -1.46 -19.53
C GLY A 87 3.12 -1.85 -20.59
#